data_AF-A0A0R1P986-F1
#
_entry.id   AF-A0A0R1P986-F1
#
_cell.length_a   1.000
_cell.length_b   1.000
_cell.length_c   1.000
_cell.angle_alpha   90.00
_cell.angle_beta   90.00
_cell.angle_gamma   90.00
#
_symmetry.space_group_name_H-M   'P 1'
#
loop_
_entity.id
_entity.type
_entity.pdbx_description
1 polymer ?
#
loop_
_entity_poly.entity_id
_entity_poly.type
_entity_poly.pdbx_seq_one_letter_code
_entity_poly.pdbx_strand_id
1 'polypeptide(L)'
;MAYQKNFTTTYTINGHEYTVTAPALFDSNTNELIPDKKLDDQAAEIARQQYRDEMGLLSPKDLKQYRAKVGLSQRNLAELTGLSPNTIALYEAGAFPTKANNRMLKSLIINDNVLQQYITNDKNNYSDELVSKVNSYLSKGNDIIESQKSSLSLWLYS
;
A
#
# COMPACT_ATOMS: atom_id res chain seq x y z
N MET A 1 -39.19 5.61 9.26
CA MET A 1 -37.96 5.75 10.08
C MET A 1 -36.93 4.83 9.46
N ALA A 2 -35.64 4.95 9.75
CA ALA A 2 -34.64 4.04 9.20
C ALA A 2 -33.89 3.33 10.31
N TYR A 3 -33.44 2.10 10.05
CA TYR A 3 -32.64 1.33 10.98
C TYR A 3 -31.52 0.58 10.25
N GLN A 4 -30.43 0.28 10.95
CA GLN A 4 -29.31 -0.47 10.39
C GLN A 4 -29.36 -1.93 10.82
N LYS A 5 -29.05 -2.84 9.91
CA LYS A 5 -28.77 -4.25 10.20
C LYS A 5 -27.70 -4.79 9.27
N ASN A 6 -27.06 -5.89 9.66
CA ASN A 6 -26.15 -6.59 8.77
C ASN A 6 -26.91 -7.16 7.58
N PHE A 7 -26.37 -6.94 6.39
CA PHE A 7 -26.86 -7.45 5.12
C PHE A 7 -25.72 -8.07 4.33
N THR A 8 -26.02 -9.16 3.63
CA THR A 8 -25.03 -9.90 2.85
C THR A 8 -25.19 -9.59 1.37
N THR A 9 -24.13 -9.06 0.77
CA THR A 9 -24.08 -8.67 -0.64
C THR A 9 -22.89 -9.34 -1.31
N THR A 10 -23.07 -9.77 -2.56
CA THR A 10 -21.98 -10.30 -3.39
C THR A 10 -21.50 -9.23 -4.37
N TYR A 11 -20.19 -9.02 -4.41
CA TYR A 11 -19.52 -8.11 -5.34
C TYR A 11 -18.70 -8.90 -6.35
N THR A 12 -18.79 -8.52 -7.63
CA THR A 12 -17.95 -9.09 -8.68
C THR A 12 -16.79 -8.14 -9.01
N ILE A 13 -15.55 -8.60 -8.82
CA ILE A 13 -14.33 -7.85 -9.08
C ILE A 13 -13.46 -8.66 -10.05
N ASN A 14 -13.25 -8.14 -11.27
CA ASN A 14 -12.45 -8.80 -12.32
C ASN A 14 -12.82 -10.28 -12.58
N GLY A 15 -14.10 -10.63 -12.45
CA GLY A 15 -14.60 -12.00 -12.64
C GLY A 15 -14.58 -12.89 -11.39
N HIS A 16 -14.14 -12.37 -10.23
CA HIS A 16 -14.17 -13.05 -8.95
C HIS A 16 -15.33 -12.53 -8.09
N GLU A 17 -16.00 -13.41 -7.36
CA GLU A 17 -17.13 -13.07 -6.50
C GLU A 17 -16.72 -13.04 -5.02
N TYR A 18 -17.09 -11.96 -4.33
CA TYR A 18 -16.78 -11.73 -2.92
C TYR A 18 -18.06 -11.47 -2.15
N THR A 19 -18.39 -12.37 -1.22
CA THR A 19 -19.57 -12.23 -0.35
C THR A 19 -19.18 -11.48 0.91
N VAL A 20 -19.85 -10.37 1.17
CA VAL A 20 -19.58 -9.48 2.30
C VAL A 20 -20.83 -9.31 3.13
N THR A 21 -20.70 -9.49 4.45
CA THR A 21 -21.72 -9.12 5.43
C THR A 21 -21.31 -7.83 6.13
N ALA A 22 -22.08 -6.76 5.93
CA ALA A 22 -21.80 -5.44 6.49
C ALA A 22 -23.10 -4.70 6.87
N PRO A 23 -23.03 -3.65 7.71
CA PRO A 23 -24.21 -2.84 8.03
C PRO A 23 -24.79 -2.17 6.79
N ALA A 24 -26.12 -2.24 6.62
CA ALA A 24 -26.86 -1.55 5.58
C ALA A 24 -28.12 -0.91 6.18
N LEU A 25 -28.64 0.12 5.51
CA LEU A 25 -29.79 0.90 5.96
C LEU A 25 -31.10 0.32 5.40
N PHE A 26 -32.13 0.22 6.24
CA PHE A 26 -33.44 -0.29 5.86
C PHE A 26 -34.56 0.65 6.32
N ASP A 27 -35.63 0.73 5.52
CA ASP A 27 -36.85 1.43 5.93
C ASP A 27 -37.57 0.63 7.02
N SER A 28 -38.02 1.32 8.07
CA SER A 28 -38.68 0.70 9.22
C SER A 28 -40.07 0.15 8.93
N ASN A 29 -40.72 0.65 7.87
CA ASN A 29 -42.10 0.31 7.53
C ASN A 29 -42.15 -0.78 6.46
N THR A 30 -41.32 -0.67 5.43
CA THR A 30 -41.30 -1.61 4.29
C THR A 30 -40.23 -2.68 4.42
N ASN A 31 -39.23 -2.50 5.30
CA ASN A 31 -38.07 -3.37 5.44
C ASN A 31 -37.24 -3.49 4.13
N GLU A 32 -37.36 -2.49 3.25
CA GLU A 32 -36.60 -2.39 2.01
C GLU A 32 -35.25 -1.72 2.24
N LEU A 33 -34.27 -2.08 1.40
CA LEU A 33 -32.92 -1.49 1.44
C LEU A 33 -32.96 -0.03 1.01
N ILE A 34 -32.34 0.85 1.81
CA ILE A 34 -32.14 2.26 1.50
C ILE A 34 -30.67 2.44 1.09
N PRO A 35 -30.38 3.01 -0.11
CA PRO A 35 -29.03 3.34 -0.51
C PRO A 35 -28.37 4.30 0.49
N ASP A 36 -27.19 3.94 0.98
CA ASP A 36 -26.37 4.79 1.82
C ASP A 36 -24.93 4.69 1.33
N LYS A 37 -24.46 5.75 0.68
CA LYS A 37 -23.15 5.78 0.05
C LYS A 37 -22.02 5.35 0.99
N LYS A 38 -22.09 5.75 2.27
CA LYS A 38 -21.02 5.46 3.23
C LYS A 38 -21.00 3.98 3.58
N LEU A 39 -22.16 3.38 3.85
CA LEU A 39 -22.28 1.95 4.13
C LEU A 39 -21.94 1.10 2.90
N ASP A 40 -22.39 1.52 1.72
CA ASP A 40 -22.12 0.86 0.45
C ASP A 40 -20.61 0.89 0.12
N ASP A 41 -19.95 2.04 0.32
CA ASP A 41 -18.49 2.17 0.15
C ASP A 41 -17.73 1.27 1.12
N GLN A 42 -18.19 1.13 2.37
CA GLN A 42 -17.58 0.25 3.37
C GLN A 42 -17.68 -1.23 2.97
N ALA A 43 -18.87 -1.67 2.54
CA ALA A 43 -19.08 -3.04 2.07
C ALA A 43 -18.26 -3.35 0.81
N ALA A 44 -18.19 -2.41 -0.13
CA ALA A 44 -17.36 -2.52 -1.32
C ALA A 44 -15.87 -2.61 -0.97
N GLU A 45 -15.36 -1.82 -0.03
CA GLU A 45 -13.94 -1.87 0.36
C GLU A 45 -13.57 -3.21 1.03
N ILE A 46 -14.48 -3.83 1.77
CA ILE A 46 -14.26 -5.19 2.32
C ILE A 46 -14.09 -6.20 1.17
N ALA A 47 -14.96 -6.17 0.15
CA ALA A 47 -14.81 -7.03 -1.02
C ALA A 47 -13.51 -6.76 -1.78
N ARG A 48 -13.13 -5.48 -1.93
CA ARG A 48 -11.86 -5.09 -2.55
C ARG A 48 -10.65 -5.60 -1.77
N GLN A 49 -10.71 -5.59 -0.43
CA GLN A 49 -9.64 -6.13 0.41
C GLN A 49 -9.53 -7.65 0.25
N GLN A 50 -10.65 -8.38 0.24
CA GLN A 50 -10.66 -9.82 -0.04
C GLN A 50 -10.01 -10.13 -1.41
N TYR A 51 -10.34 -9.35 -2.45
CA TYR A 51 -9.69 -9.47 -3.76
C TYR A 51 -8.17 -9.23 -3.70
N ARG A 52 -7.71 -8.22 -2.94
CA ARG A 52 -6.27 -7.96 -2.78
C ARG A 52 -5.56 -9.12 -2.11
N ASP A 53 -6.17 -9.69 -1.07
CA ASP A 53 -5.58 -10.77 -0.29
C ASP A 53 -5.45 -12.03 -1.15
N GLU A 54 -6.50 -12.40 -1.89
CA GLU A 54 -6.49 -13.54 -2.82
C GLU A 54 -5.44 -13.36 -3.93
N MET A 55 -5.36 -12.16 -4.52
CA MET A 55 -4.47 -11.88 -5.64
C MET A 55 -3.05 -11.46 -5.22
N GLY A 56 -2.78 -11.36 -3.92
CA GLY A 56 -1.50 -10.89 -3.37
C GLY A 56 -1.12 -9.48 -3.81
N LEU A 57 -2.11 -8.59 -3.94
CA LEU A 57 -1.91 -7.20 -4.37
C LEU A 57 -1.35 -6.34 -3.25
N LEU A 58 -0.50 -5.40 -3.61
CA LEU A 58 -0.01 -4.37 -2.71
C LEU A 58 -1.17 -3.54 -2.17
N SER A 59 -1.21 -3.36 -0.85
CA SER A 59 -2.23 -2.51 -0.23
C SER A 59 -1.88 -1.02 -0.39
N PRO A 60 -2.89 -0.13 -0.49
CA PRO A 60 -2.67 1.31 -0.55
C PRO A 60 -1.94 1.84 0.68
N LYS A 61 -2.20 1.23 1.83
CA LYS A 61 -1.57 1.57 3.12
C LYS A 61 -0.09 1.23 3.09
N ASP A 62 0.29 0.03 2.64
CA ASP A 62 1.69 -0.39 2.60
C ASP A 62 2.51 0.48 1.66
N LEU A 63 1.94 0.86 0.50
CA LEU A 63 2.60 1.78 -0.44
C LEU A 63 2.85 3.15 0.20
N LYS A 64 1.83 3.74 0.86
CA LYS A 64 1.97 5.01 1.59
C LYS A 64 3.00 4.92 2.72
N GLN A 65 2.96 3.84 3.49
CA GLN A 65 3.86 3.63 4.62
C GLN A 65 5.30 3.49 4.15
N TYR A 66 5.57 2.70 3.11
CA TYR A 66 6.88 2.60 2.51
C TYR A 66 7.37 3.98 2.03
N ARG A 67 6.53 4.70 1.29
CA ARG A 67 6.88 6.03 0.78
C ARG A 67 7.25 7.00 1.91
N ALA A 68 6.47 7.00 3.00
CA ALA A 68 6.76 7.79 4.19
C ALA A 68 8.05 7.35 4.90
N LYS A 69 8.30 6.03 5.02
CA LYS A 69 9.50 5.45 5.62
C LYS A 69 10.78 5.92 4.93
N VAL A 70 10.78 5.98 3.61
CA VAL A 70 11.92 6.43 2.79
C VAL A 70 11.96 7.97 2.65
N GLY A 71 10.89 8.68 3.04
CA GLY A 71 10.79 10.14 2.92
C GLY A 71 10.47 10.64 1.50
N LEU A 72 9.87 9.78 0.67
CA LEU A 72 9.58 10.08 -0.73
C LEU A 72 8.26 10.83 -0.90
N SER A 73 8.19 11.72 -1.89
CA SER A 73 6.91 12.24 -2.40
C SER A 73 6.32 11.26 -3.44
N GLN A 74 5.05 11.43 -3.83
CA GLN A 74 4.49 10.65 -4.94
C GLN A 74 5.28 10.88 -6.24
N ARG A 75 5.82 12.10 -6.45
CA ARG A 75 6.69 12.42 -7.58
C ARG A 75 8.02 11.67 -7.51
N ASN A 76 8.63 11.61 -6.33
CA ASN A 76 9.91 10.93 -6.15
C ASN A 76 9.76 9.42 -6.39
N LEU A 77 8.67 8.81 -5.92
CA LEU A 77 8.41 7.38 -6.17
C LEU A 77 8.06 7.11 -7.65
N ALA A 78 7.30 8.01 -8.28
CA ALA A 78 7.02 7.94 -9.70
C ALA A 78 8.31 8.00 -10.53
N GLU A 79 9.18 8.97 -10.24
CA GLU A 79 10.48 9.12 -10.86
C GLU A 79 11.34 7.86 -10.68
N LEU A 80 11.46 7.35 -9.45
CA LEU A 80 12.21 6.14 -9.13
C LEU A 80 11.71 4.92 -9.94
N THR A 81 10.40 4.77 -10.09
CA THR A 81 9.79 3.58 -10.69
C THR A 81 9.49 3.72 -12.19
N GLY A 82 9.66 4.91 -12.76
CA GLY A 82 9.21 5.23 -14.13
C GLY A 82 7.69 5.31 -14.30
N LEU A 83 6.92 5.26 -13.22
CA LEU A 83 5.46 5.44 -13.26
C LEU A 83 5.09 6.92 -13.29
N SER A 84 3.84 7.24 -13.64
CA SER A 84 3.35 8.61 -13.48
C SER A 84 3.01 8.92 -12.02
N PRO A 85 3.16 10.18 -11.55
CA PRO A 85 2.70 10.58 -10.21
C PRO A 85 1.21 10.28 -9.98
N ASN A 86 0.38 10.40 -11.01
CA ASN A 86 -1.04 10.06 -10.95
C ASN A 86 -1.26 8.56 -10.74
N THR A 87 -0.45 7.70 -11.36
CA THR A 87 -0.51 6.25 -11.15
C THR A 87 -0.20 5.89 -9.70
N ILE A 88 0.82 6.51 -9.11
CA ILE A 88 1.14 6.33 -7.68
C ILE A 88 -0.04 6.79 -6.81
N ALA A 89 -0.61 7.97 -7.09
CA ALA A 89 -1.76 8.51 -6.36
C ALA A 89 -2.99 7.60 -6.45
N LEU A 90 -3.28 7.03 -7.62
CA LEU A 90 -4.37 6.07 -7.81
C LEU A 90 -4.19 4.81 -6.97
N TYR A 91 -2.98 4.23 -6.94
CA TYR A 91 -2.71 3.06 -6.12
C TYR A 91 -2.80 3.36 -4.63
N GLU A 92 -2.29 4.52 -4.21
CA GLU A 92 -2.45 5.03 -2.84
C GLU A 92 -3.91 5.35 -2.47
N ALA A 93 -4.78 5.61 -3.45
CA ALA A 93 -6.21 5.84 -3.27
C ALA A 93 -7.04 4.55 -3.35
N GLY A 94 -6.43 3.40 -3.62
CA GLY A 94 -7.14 2.13 -3.66
C GLY A 94 -7.30 1.52 -5.05
N ALA A 95 -6.80 2.10 -6.13
CA ALA A 95 -6.84 1.42 -7.42
C ALA A 95 -6.00 0.13 -7.39
N PHE A 96 -6.38 -0.87 -8.18
CA PHE A 96 -5.61 -2.11 -8.27
C PHE A 96 -4.41 -1.92 -9.20
N PRO A 97 -3.19 -2.28 -8.77
CA PRO A 97 -2.03 -2.23 -9.65
C PRO A 97 -2.13 -3.29 -10.76
N THR A 98 -1.50 -3.01 -11.91
CA THR A 98 -1.28 -4.05 -12.92
C THR A 98 -0.37 -5.13 -12.33
N LYS A 99 -0.39 -6.34 -12.90
CA LYS A 99 0.48 -7.44 -12.46
C LYS A 99 1.97 -7.05 -12.48
N ALA A 100 2.40 -6.32 -13.49
CA ALA A 100 3.77 -5.83 -13.61
C ALA A 100 4.10 -4.80 -12.51
N ASN A 101 3.24 -3.78 -12.34
CA ASN A 101 3.46 -2.73 -11.34
C ASN A 101 3.41 -3.29 -9.92
N ASN A 102 2.51 -4.24 -9.64
CA ASN A 102 2.43 -4.92 -8.35
C ASN A 102 3.74 -5.62 -7.98
N ARG A 103 4.29 -6.40 -8.92
CA ARG A 103 5.55 -7.13 -8.71
C ARG A 103 6.72 -6.18 -8.47
N MET A 104 6.85 -5.15 -9.29
CA MET A 104 7.90 -4.14 -9.16
C MET A 104 7.83 -3.42 -7.81
N LEU A 105 6.65 -2.90 -7.45
CA LEU A 105 6.48 -2.17 -6.19
C LEU A 105 6.68 -3.08 -4.97
N LYS A 106 6.19 -4.32 -4.99
CA LYS A 106 6.44 -5.27 -3.88
C LYS A 106 7.93 -5.60 -3.73
N SER A 107 8.64 -5.83 -4.83
CA SER A 107 10.09 -6.08 -4.81
C SER A 107 10.84 -4.90 -4.17
N LEU A 108 10.48 -3.68 -4.56
CA LEU A 108 11.05 -2.46 -4.03
C LEU A 108 10.78 -2.27 -2.53
N ILE A 109 9.56 -2.57 -2.07
CA ILE A 109 9.15 -2.40 -0.67
C ILE A 109 9.81 -3.41 0.27
N ILE A 110 10.05 -4.64 -0.21
CA ILE A 110 10.52 -5.75 0.62
C ILE A 110 12.05 -5.75 0.77
N ASN A 111 12.78 -5.22 -0.22
CA ASN A 111 14.22 -5.39 -0.29
C ASN A 111 14.95 -4.07 -0.59
N ASP A 112 15.60 -3.51 0.43
CA ASP A 112 16.39 -2.28 0.30
C ASP A 112 17.56 -2.40 -0.70
N ASN A 113 18.07 -3.62 -0.98
CA ASN A 113 19.07 -3.82 -2.04
C ASN A 113 18.51 -3.49 -3.42
N VAL A 114 17.21 -3.73 -3.65
CA VAL A 114 16.55 -3.34 -4.90
C VAL A 114 16.54 -1.82 -5.00
N LEU A 115 16.13 -1.13 -3.93
CA LEU A 115 16.17 0.34 -3.89
C LEU A 115 17.58 0.90 -4.15
N GLN A 116 18.62 0.28 -3.55
CA GLN A 116 20.01 0.67 -3.78
C GLN A 116 20.45 0.47 -5.23
N GLN A 117 20.04 -0.62 -5.88
CA GLN A 117 20.35 -0.89 -7.28
C GLN A 117 19.75 0.16 -8.22
N TYR A 118 18.51 0.59 -7.98
CA TYR A 118 17.89 1.67 -8.76
C TYR A 118 18.77 2.92 -8.73
N ILE A 119 19.14 3.41 -7.54
CA ILE A 119 19.93 4.63 -7.40
C ILE A 119 21.36 4.47 -7.93
N THR A 120 21.96 3.29 -7.83
CA THR A 120 23.36 3.07 -8.25
C THR A 120 23.49 2.97 -9.78
N ASN A 121 22.55 2.27 -10.44
CA ASN A 121 22.61 2.05 -11.88
C ASN A 121 22.27 3.31 -12.69
N ASP A 122 21.42 4.17 -12.14
CA ASP A 122 20.84 5.32 -12.85
C ASP A 122 21.05 6.65 -12.12
N LYS A 123 22.14 6.77 -11.34
CA LYS A 123 22.39 7.95 -10.48
C LYS A 123 22.28 9.30 -11.20
N ASN A 124 22.67 9.36 -12.48
CA ASN A 124 22.64 10.59 -13.30
C ASN A 124 21.25 10.90 -13.90
N ASN A 125 20.29 9.97 -13.79
CA ASN A 125 18.95 10.11 -14.35
C ASN A 125 17.91 10.53 -13.29
N TYR A 126 18.31 10.59 -12.02
CA TYR A 126 17.45 10.97 -10.91
C TYR A 126 17.82 12.35 -10.37
N SER A 127 16.81 13.03 -9.84
CA SER A 127 16.95 14.30 -9.15
C SER A 127 17.79 14.16 -7.89
N ASP A 128 18.59 15.18 -7.61
CA ASP A 128 19.41 15.25 -6.40
C ASP A 128 18.57 15.08 -5.12
N GLU A 129 17.32 15.58 -5.14
CA GLU A 129 16.39 15.43 -4.04
C GLU A 129 16.03 13.96 -3.78
N LEU A 130 15.67 13.20 -4.83
CA LEU A 130 15.35 11.77 -4.73
C LEU A 130 16.57 10.99 -4.23
N VAL A 131 17.73 11.21 -4.85
CA VAL A 131 18.99 10.53 -4.49
C VAL A 131 19.36 10.81 -3.02
N SER A 132 19.26 12.06 -2.59
CA SER A 132 19.58 12.45 -1.20
C SER A 132 18.65 11.78 -0.18
N LYS A 133 17.35 11.70 -0.46
CA LYS A 133 16.36 11.04 0.41
C LYS A 133 16.62 9.54 0.54
N VAL A 134 16.86 8.86 -0.57
CA VAL A 134 17.16 7.42 -0.55
C VAL A 134 18.46 7.13 0.19
N ASN A 135 19.53 7.87 -0.08
CA ASN A 135 20.80 7.68 0.64
C ASN A 135 20.64 7.92 2.14
N SER A 136 19.88 8.94 2.54
CA SER A 136 19.60 9.24 3.95
C SER A 136 18.81 8.13 4.64
N TYR A 137 17.93 7.43 3.91
CA TYR A 137 17.19 6.29 4.42
C TYR A 137 18.10 5.06 4.57
N LEU A 138 18.91 4.75 3.55
CA LEU A 138 19.81 3.59 3.54
C LEU A 138 20.93 3.71 4.59
N SER A 139 21.49 4.91 4.81
CA SER A 139 22.54 5.12 5.82
C SER A 139 22.04 4.87 7.24
N LYS A 140 20.84 5.37 7.57
CA LYS A 140 20.20 5.13 8.88
C LYS A 140 19.98 3.65 9.17
N GLY A 141 19.69 2.86 8.14
CA GLY A 141 19.54 1.41 8.27
C GLY A 141 20.85 0.72 8.69
N ASN A 142 21.97 1.12 8.10
CA ASN A 142 23.29 0.58 8.42
C ASN A 142 23.75 0.96 9.83
N ASP A 143 23.55 2.22 10.24
CA ASP A 143 23.97 2.70 11.56
C ASP A 143 23.26 1.94 12.70
N ILE A 144 21.98 1.57 12.51
CA ILE A 144 21.22 0.77 13.49
C ILE A 144 21.76 -0.66 13.58
N ILE A 145 22.05 -1.29 12.44
CA ILE A 145 22.57 -2.66 12.41
C ILE A 145 23.96 -2.74 13.06
N GLU A 146 24.82 -1.75 12.80
CA GLU A 146 26.17 -1.67 13.36
C GLU A 146 26.13 -1.40 14.87
N SER A 147 25.24 -0.51 15.32
CA SER A 147 24.98 -0.26 16.74
C SER A 147 24.48 -1.51 17.48
N GLN A 148 23.55 -2.27 16.88
CA GLN A 148 23.05 -3.52 17.48
C GLN A 148 24.10 -4.64 17.52
N LYS A 149 24.92 -4.78 16.48
CA LYS A 149 26.05 -5.74 16.47
C LYS A 149 27.07 -5.42 17.56
N SER A 150 27.43 -4.15 17.72
CA SER A 150 28.36 -3.67 18.74
C SER A 150 27.82 -3.92 20.17
N SER A 151 26.54 -3.66 20.39
CA SER A 151 25.87 -3.96 21.67
C SER A 151 25.87 -5.46 21.99
N LEU A 152 25.52 -6.32 21.02
CA LEU A 152 25.51 -7.77 21.20
C LEU A 152 26.91 -8.35 21.45
N SER A 153 27.96 -7.78 20.83
CA SER A 153 29.34 -8.22 21.09
C SER A 153 29.86 -7.84 22.47
N LEU A 154 29.40 -6.72 23.05
CA LEU A 154 29.75 -6.32 24.43
C LEU A 154 29.12 -7.25 25.47
N TRP A 155 27.90 -7.74 25.23
CA TRP A 155 27.20 -8.67 26.12
C TRP A 155 27.76 -10.10 26.10
N LEU A 156 28.37 -10.54 25.00
CA LEU A 156 28.96 -11.89 24.89
C LEU A 156 30.36 -12.02 25.50
N TYR A 157 31.00 -10.89 25.83
CA TYR A 157 32.35 -10.82 26.41
C TYR A 157 32.36 -10.28 27.85
N SER A 158 31.19 -10.15 28.49
CA SER A 158 31.02 -9.76 29.90
C SER A 158 30.51 -10.94 30.72
#